data_AF-A0A348VTQ3-F1
#
_entry.id   AF-A0A348VTQ3-F1
#
_cell.length_a   1.000
_cell.length_b   1.000
_cell.length_c   1.000
_cell.angle_alpha   90.00
_cell.angle_beta   90.00
_cell.angle_gamma   90.00
#
_symmetry.space_group_name_H-M   'P 1'
#
loop_
_entity.id
_entity.type
_entity.pdbx_description
1 polymer ?
#
loop_
_entity_poly.entity_id
_entity_poly.type
_entity_poly.pdbx_seq_one_letter_code
_entity_poly.pdbx_strand_id
1 'polypeptide(L)' 'MNRPSWDEYFMEIAHLVKKRATCLRRQVGAVIVKDKNILATGYNGAPAGVEHCLERGCLREQLGIPSGERH' A
#
# COMPACT_ATOMS: atom_id res chain seq x y z
N MET A 1 11.20 -8.71 26.38
CA MET A 1 10.71 -8.04 25.16
C MET A 1 11.14 -6.59 25.24
N ASN A 2 11.91 -6.11 24.28
CA ASN A 2 12.33 -4.71 24.24
C ASN A 2 11.25 -3.87 23.54
N ARG A 3 11.06 -2.65 24.03
CA ARG A 3 10.16 -1.68 23.40
C ARG A 3 10.74 -1.30 22.02
N PRO A 4 9.96 -1.40 20.93
CA PRO A 4 10.44 -1.00 19.60
C PRO A 4 10.75 0.50 19.57
N SER A 5 11.72 0.87 18.74
CA SER A 5 11.95 2.26 18.36
C SER A 5 10.74 2.83 17.60
N TRP A 6 10.69 4.16 17.46
CA TRP A 6 9.62 4.80 16.70
C TRP A 6 9.61 4.39 15.23
N ASP A 7 10.78 4.28 14.60
CA ASP A 7 10.88 3.90 13.20
C ASP A 7 10.41 2.46 12.97
N GLU A 8 10.83 1.51 13.82
CA GLU A 8 10.34 0.13 13.78
C GLU A 8 8.82 0.07 13.95
N TYR A 9 8.29 0.76 14.96
CA TYR A 9 6.85 0.82 15.21
C TYR A 9 6.07 1.34 13.99
N PHE A 10 6.49 2.46 13.39
CA PHE A 10 5.79 3.01 12.24
C PHE A 10 5.96 2.16 10.97
N MET A 11 7.13 1.54 10.78
CA MET A 11 7.36 0.64 9.65
C MET A 11 6.55 -0.65 9.76
N GLU A 12 6.41 -1.22 10.96
CA GLU A 12 5.52 -2.36 11.21
C GLU A 12 4.07 -2.01 10.88
N ILE A 13 3.61 -0.81 11.24
CA ILE A 13 2.27 -0.33 10.88
C ILE A 13 2.14 -0.17 9.36
N ALA A 14 3.13 0.40 8.67
CA ALA A 14 3.11 0.48 7.20
C ALA A 14 3.02 -0.92 6.56
N HIS A 15 3.72 -1.91 7.13
CA HIS A 15 3.63 -3.31 6.72
C HIS A 15 2.33 -4.01 7.10
N LEU A 16 1.62 -3.55 8.13
CA LEU A 16 0.28 -4.01 8.42
C LEU A 16 -0.73 -3.41 7.42
N VAL A 17 -0.64 -2.10 7.19
CA VAL A 17 -1.51 -1.36 6.27
C VAL A 17 -1.42 -1.90 4.85
N LYS A 18 -0.20 -2.22 4.36
CA LYS A 18 -0.03 -2.77 3.00
C LYS A 18 -0.80 -4.07 2.77
N LYS A 19 -1.15 -4.84 3.82
CA LYS A 19 -1.90 -6.10 3.68
C LYS A 19 -3.33 -5.90 3.14
N ARG A 20 -3.83 -4.66 3.15
CA ARG A 20 -5.11 -4.29 2.55
C ARG A 20 -5.00 -3.85 1.08
N ALA A 21 -3.78 -3.75 0.52
CA ALA A 21 -3.61 -3.36 -0.87
C ALA A 21 -4.23 -4.39 -1.81
N THR A 22 -4.87 -3.90 -2.86
CA THR A 22 -5.62 -4.76 -3.79
C THR A 22 -4.88 -4.98 -5.11
N CYS A 23 -3.64 -4.49 -5.23
CA CYS A 23 -2.82 -4.67 -6.42
C CYS A 23 -2.11 -6.04 -6.42
N LEU A 24 -2.27 -6.82 -7.50
CA LEU A 24 -1.64 -8.13 -7.65
C LEU A 24 -0.11 -8.09 -7.77
N ARG A 25 0.46 -6.96 -8.23
CA ARG A 25 1.89 -6.84 -8.53
C ARG A 25 2.73 -6.38 -7.35
N ARG A 26 2.22 -5.42 -6.57
CA ARG A 26 2.96 -4.76 -5.48
C ARG A 26 2.00 -4.37 -4.38
N GLN A 27 2.38 -4.68 -3.15
CA GLN A 27 1.62 -4.36 -1.94
C GLN A 27 2.37 -3.25 -1.20
N VAL A 28 1.82 -2.04 -1.23
CA VAL A 28 2.42 -0.82 -0.67
C VAL A 28 1.51 -0.29 0.43
N GLY A 29 2.12 0.09 1.54
CA GLY A 29 1.46 0.75 2.67
C GLY A 29 2.28 1.96 3.09
N ALA A 30 1.59 3.00 3.52
CA ALA A 30 2.17 4.27 3.92
C ALA A 30 1.52 4.76 5.21
N VAL A 31 2.30 5.47 6.01
CA VAL A 31 1.88 6.10 7.26
C VAL A 31 2.46 7.51 7.27
N ILE A 32 1.63 8.51 7.55
CA ILE A 32 2.06 9.91 7.75
C ILE A 32 2.05 10.17 9.25
N VAL A 33 3.21 10.59 9.78
CA VAL A 33 3.42 10.81 11.21
C VAL A 33 3.87 12.25 11.45
N LYS A 34 3.34 12.86 12.51
CA LYS A 34 3.80 14.16 13.03
C LYS A 34 3.87 14.10 14.55
N ASP A 35 4.99 14.53 15.12
CA ASP A 35 5.19 14.55 16.58
C ASP A 35 4.87 13.19 17.23
N LYS A 36 5.27 12.10 16.56
CA LYS A 36 5.01 10.69 16.93
C LYS A 36 3.53 10.27 16.95
N ASN A 37 2.64 11.09 16.40
CA ASN A 37 1.22 10.77 16.20
C ASN A 37 0.97 10.42 14.73
N ILE A 38 0.21 9.36 14.49
CA ILE A 38 -0.22 8.98 13.15
C ILE A 38 -1.35 9.91 12.72
N LEU A 39 -1.15 10.62 11.61
CA LEU A 39 -2.16 11.51 11.03
C LEU A 39 -3.04 10.79 10.01
N ALA A 40 -2.42 9.92 9.21
CA ALA A 40 -3.10 9.17 8.16
C ALA A 40 -2.35 7.89 7.82
N THR A 41 -3.09 6.93 7.26
CA THR A 41 -2.54 5.71 6.66
C THR A 41 -3.13 5.52 5.26
N GLY A 42 -2.44 4.77 4.42
CA GLY A 42 -2.91 4.47 3.08
C GLY A 42 -2.23 3.26 2.49
N TYR A 43 -2.88 2.65 1.50
CA TYR A 43 -2.35 1.54 0.72
C TYR A 43 -2.70 1.74 -0.75
N ASN A 44 -1.98 1.08 -1.66
CA ASN A 44 -2.28 1.17 -3.08
C ASN A 44 -3.48 0.29 -3.47
N GLY A 45 -4.40 0.84 -4.27
CA GLY A 45 -5.61 0.17 -4.73
C GLY A 45 -6.35 1.00 -5.77
N ALA A 46 -7.44 0.44 -6.31
CA ALA A 46 -8.33 1.20 -7.19
C ALA A 46 -9.08 2.30 -6.40
N PRO A 47 -9.48 3.41 -7.04
CA PRO A 47 -10.34 4.42 -6.44
C PRO A 47 -11.65 3.81 -5.89
N ALA A 48 -12.27 4.52 -4.96
CA ALA A 48 -13.56 4.10 -4.41
C ALA A 48 -14.62 3.96 -5.52
N GLY A 49 -15.39 2.86 -5.48
CA GLY A 49 -16.42 2.56 -6.48
C GLY A 49 -15.91 1.90 -7.76
N VAL A 50 -14.61 1.61 -7.87
CA VAL A 50 -14.02 0.88 -9.00
C VAL A 50 -13.62 -0.53 -8.54
N GLU A 51 -13.92 -1.53 -9.36
CA GLU A 51 -13.51 -2.93 -9.13
C GLU A 51 -12.00 -3.02 -8.88
N HIS A 52 -11.65 -3.81 -7.87
CA HIS A 52 -10.27 -3.99 -7.48
C HIS A 52 -9.55 -4.98 -8.41
N CYS A 53 -8.22 -4.92 -8.48
CA CYS A 53 -7.45 -5.90 -9.27
C CYS A 53 -7.63 -7.33 -8.74
N LEU A 54 -8.02 -7.51 -7.47
CA LEU A 54 -8.39 -8.81 -6.89
C LEU A 54 -9.64 -9.42 -7.53
N GLU A 55 -10.55 -8.60 -8.07
CA GLU A 55 -11.82 -9.04 -8.66
C GLU A 55 -11.70 -9.13 -10.18
N ARG A 56 -11.13 -8.10 -10.82
CA ARG A 56 -11.06 -7.99 -12.28
C ARG A 56 -9.76 -8.50 -12.90
N GLY A 57 -8.72 -8.71 -12.10
CA GLY A 57 -7.36 -8.99 -12.58
C GLY A 57 -6.53 -7.71 -12.85
N CYS A 58 -5.30 -7.87 -13.34
CA CYS A 58 -4.39 -6.75 -13.57
C CYS A 58 -4.36 -6.28 -15.03
N LEU A 59 -4.93 -5.10 -15.29
CA LEU A 59 -4.93 -4.47 -16.63
C LEU A 59 -3.51 -4.25 -17.18
N ARG A 60 -2.55 -3.91 -16.32
CA ARG A 60 -1.15 -3.70 -16.75
C ARG A 60 -0.50 -4.98 -17.25
N GLU A 61 -0.83 -6.14 -16.67
CA GLU A 61 -0.32 -7.43 -17.14
C GLU A 61 -0.98 -7.83 -18.45
N GLN A 62 -2.31 -7.68 -18.53
CA GLN A 62 -3.08 -7.96 -19.75
C GLN A 62 -2.59 -7.15 -20.96
N LEU A 63 -2.16 -5.91 -20.74
CA LEU A 63 -1.67 -5.01 -21.79
C LEU A 63 -0.14 -5.02 -21.94
N GLY A 64 0.59 -5.86 -21.18
CA GLY A 64 2.04 -5.95 -21.25
C GLY A 64 2.78 -4.65 -20.89
N ILE A 65 2.25 -3.84 -19.97
CA ILE A 65 2.79 -2.51 -19.63
C ILE A 65 3.98 -2.63 -18.64
N PRO A 66 5.20 -2.22 -19.04
CA PRO A 66 6.40 -2.27 -18.18
C PRO A 66 6.28 -1.39 -16.92
N SER A 67 7.17 -1.61 -15.96
CA SER A 67 7.25 -0.73 -14.77
C SER A 67 7.82 0.63 -15.16
N GLY A 68 7.23 1.72 -14.67
CA GLY A 68 7.74 3.07 -14.96
C GLY A 68 7.16 3.71 -16.21
N GLU A 69 6.22 3.04 -16.89
CA GLU A 69 5.58 3.54 -18.11
C GLU A 69 4.06 3.70 -17.96
N ARG A 70 3.48 4.63 -18.73
CA ARG A 70 2.03 4.91 -18.85
C ARG A 70 1.39 5.10 -17.45
N HIS A 71 1.84 6.16 -16.76
CA HIS A 71 1.31 6.62 -15.47
C HIS A 71 0.08 7.48 -15.64
#